data_AF-A0A7C2YUA3-F1
#
_entry.id   AF-A0A7C2YUA3-F1
#
_cell.length_a   1.000
_cell.length_b   1.000
_cell.length_c   1.000
_cell.angle_alpha   90.00
_cell.angle_beta   90.00
_cell.angle_gamma   90.00
#
_symmetry.space_group_name_H-M   'P 1'
#
loop_
_entity.id
_entity.type
_entity.pdbx_description
1 polymer ?
#
loop_
_entity_poly.entity_id
_entity_poly.type
_entity_poly.pdbx_seq_one_letter_code
_entity_poly.pdbx_strand_id
1 'polypeptide(L)'
;MFEVVEKDEVARIGKLYTRHGVVETPALFPVINPSKQYVELSRIRDLGFSQVITNAYIIKGTYGDSARDLGIHELLGWDGPLMTDSGAYQILQYGYVDVNPDEILRYQVEIGSDIGVILDIPTGYPRPRDLVEVEVNETVRRARRAILMLRELDPEHRMLIVGPTQGGVYGDILAYSARVVSELPFDIYAIGSPTTLLQSYNFTNIVKMILTVKSTVPAGKPIHLFGVGHPLIMPLAVALGVDIFDSASYMLYANDDRVILSSRTVRLGELDRGYVLDGCGKSAGELLEMGKEERVRLIAQHNLWVLSRELAEIKQRIREHDLWGYVAQKARQHPSLYRAYVALSRSPIFSKLVSKLASGLKVNAAQLNILDEADLARPEVQWAGFRLRRLIEGMGDLNNALVIIGNYDEPFIRTQVAGELIRLGVRVFLYHGVYGLVPIELSDVYPFSQTTRVNLRLRRVSLKAGNALIIVEGRYRDIVKYIRCEGECTVLYVDSLKNIKAYERYIRSLLTGNP
;
A
#
# COMPACT_ATOMS: atom_id res chain seq x y z
N MET A 1 -0.30 20.19 -10.24
CA MET A 1 0.19 19.13 -11.16
C MET A 1 0.71 17.95 -10.34
N PHE A 2 0.53 16.70 -10.77
CA PHE A 2 1.10 15.51 -10.11
C PHE A 2 1.89 14.67 -11.11
N GLU A 3 3.13 14.34 -10.75
CA GLU A 3 4.05 13.57 -11.58
C GLU A 3 4.48 12.32 -10.82
N VAL A 4 4.52 11.16 -11.48
CA VAL A 4 5.04 9.92 -10.88
C VAL A 4 6.51 9.75 -11.27
N VAL A 5 7.37 9.60 -10.27
CA VAL A 5 8.83 9.50 -10.41
C VAL A 5 9.28 8.04 -10.40
N GLU A 6 8.81 7.25 -9.43
CA GLU A 6 9.20 5.86 -9.22
C GLU A 6 7.97 5.02 -8.90
N LYS A 7 8.00 3.72 -9.20
CA LYS A 7 6.91 2.80 -8.86
C LYS A 7 7.42 1.48 -8.31
N ASP A 8 6.68 0.95 -7.34
CA ASP A 8 6.74 -0.46 -6.96
C ASP A 8 5.32 -1.03 -6.98
N GLU A 9 5.01 -1.73 -8.07
CA GLU A 9 3.67 -2.23 -8.36
C GLU A 9 2.63 -1.10 -8.43
N VAL A 10 1.75 -1.03 -7.42
CA VAL A 10 0.71 0.00 -7.30
C VAL A 10 1.24 1.24 -6.57
N ALA A 11 2.23 1.06 -5.70
CA ALA A 11 2.86 2.14 -4.96
C ALA A 11 3.69 3.03 -5.88
N ARG A 12 3.82 4.29 -5.50
CA ARG A 12 4.53 5.28 -6.29
C ARG A 12 5.16 6.36 -5.43
N ILE A 13 6.33 6.81 -5.86
CA ILE A 13 6.89 8.09 -5.46
C ILE A 13 6.46 9.11 -6.50
N GLY A 14 5.95 10.25 -6.05
CA GLY A 14 5.49 11.30 -6.94
C GLY A 14 5.83 12.69 -6.44
N LYS A 15 5.61 13.68 -7.30
CA LYS A 15 5.78 15.11 -6.99
C LYS A 15 4.44 15.80 -7.20
N LEU A 16 3.88 16.31 -6.11
CA LEU A 16 2.70 17.18 -6.13
C LEU A 16 3.16 18.63 -6.07
N TYR A 17 2.97 19.35 -7.17
CA TYR A 17 3.34 20.75 -7.30
C TYR A 17 2.21 21.64 -6.75
N THR A 18 2.52 22.45 -5.75
CA THR A 18 1.64 23.47 -5.15
C THR A 18 2.24 24.86 -5.36
N ARG A 19 1.54 25.91 -4.92
CA ARG A 19 2.02 27.30 -5.07
C ARG A 19 3.25 27.57 -4.21
N HIS A 20 3.31 27.04 -2.99
CA HIS A 20 4.42 27.25 -2.05
C HIS A 20 5.39 26.06 -1.95
N GLY A 21 5.48 25.22 -2.98
CA GLY A 21 6.53 24.20 -3.07
C GLY A 21 6.09 22.89 -3.71
N VAL A 22 6.93 21.88 -3.56
CA VAL A 22 6.68 20.53 -4.10
C VAL A 22 6.61 19.55 -2.94
N VAL A 23 5.54 18.75 -2.90
CA VAL A 23 5.39 17.66 -1.95
C VAL A 23 5.79 16.34 -2.63
N GLU A 24 6.84 15.70 -2.12
CA GLU A 24 7.23 14.35 -2.56
C GLU A 24 6.35 13.30 -1.85
N THR A 25 5.53 12.56 -2.62
CA THR A 25 4.68 11.48 -2.12
C THR A 25 5.44 10.13 -2.10
N PRO A 26 5.11 9.17 -1.23
CA PRO A 26 4.12 9.25 -0.17
C PRO A 26 4.46 10.26 0.93
N ALA A 27 3.48 11.06 1.34
CA ALA A 27 3.68 12.17 2.27
C ALA A 27 2.66 12.14 3.42
N LEU A 28 3.08 12.53 4.63
CA LEU A 28 2.18 12.82 5.74
C LEU A 28 2.17 14.33 6.01
N PHE A 29 0.99 14.89 6.21
CA PHE A 29 0.76 16.28 6.59
C PHE A 29 0.50 16.30 8.10
N PRO A 30 1.45 16.78 8.94
CA PRO A 30 1.20 16.98 10.35
C PRO A 30 0.07 17.99 10.53
N VAL A 31 -0.95 17.61 11.32
CA VAL A 31 -2.06 18.52 11.63
C VAL A 31 -1.58 19.55 12.66
N ILE A 32 -1.72 20.82 12.31
CA ILE A 32 -1.42 21.97 13.15
C ILE A 32 -2.73 22.46 13.73
N ASN A 33 -2.77 22.61 15.06
CA ASN A 33 -3.86 23.31 15.72
C ASN A 33 -3.39 24.73 16.07
N PRO A 34 -3.89 25.78 15.40
CA PRO A 34 -3.47 27.16 15.63
C PRO A 34 -3.64 27.64 17.08
N SER A 35 -4.57 27.05 17.84
CA SER A 35 -4.87 27.44 19.22
C SER A 35 -4.10 26.60 20.25
N LYS A 36 -3.55 25.44 19.86
CA LYS A 36 -2.93 24.48 20.79
C LYS A 36 -1.82 23.69 20.10
N GLN A 37 -0.69 24.37 19.87
CA GLN A 37 0.53 23.78 19.32
C GLN A 37 1.66 23.87 20.36
N TYR A 38 2.32 22.74 20.60
CA TYR A 38 3.48 22.66 21.52
C TYR A 38 4.81 22.52 20.77
N VAL A 39 4.77 22.12 19.49
CA VAL A 39 5.96 21.96 18.65
C VAL A 39 5.97 23.07 17.60
N GLU A 40 7.02 23.89 17.62
CA GLU A 40 7.24 24.94 16.63
C GLU A 40 7.25 24.39 15.21
N LEU A 41 6.69 25.14 14.26
CA LEU A 41 6.65 24.72 12.85
C LEU A 41 8.06 24.56 12.25
N SER A 42 9.01 25.40 12.65
CA SER A 42 10.43 25.24 12.29
C SER A 42 10.96 23.86 12.70
N ARG A 43 10.60 23.38 13.90
CA ARG A 43 10.98 22.05 14.36
C ARG A 43 10.29 20.94 13.56
N ILE A 44 9.03 21.13 13.15
CA ILE A 44 8.34 20.19 12.25
C ILE A 44 9.08 20.08 10.91
N ARG A 45 9.54 21.20 10.36
CA ARG A 45 10.39 21.23 9.16
C ARG A 45 11.70 20.48 9.35
N ASP A 46 12.42 20.72 10.45
CA ASP A 46 13.67 20.03 10.76
C ASP A 46 13.52 18.50 10.89
N LEU A 47 12.33 18.04 11.29
CA LEU A 47 11.99 16.62 11.38
C LEU A 47 11.64 15.99 10.02
N GLY A 48 11.70 16.75 8.93
CA GLY A 48 11.54 16.26 7.56
C GLY A 48 10.15 16.46 6.96
N PHE A 49 9.30 17.29 7.56
CA PHE A 49 7.99 17.63 7.01
C PHE A 49 8.03 19.01 6.35
N SER A 50 8.10 19.03 5.02
CA SER A 50 8.01 20.27 4.23
C SER A 50 6.59 20.80 4.06
N GLN A 51 5.58 20.06 4.52
CA GLN A 51 4.17 20.33 4.33
C GLN A 51 3.40 20.15 5.63
N VAL A 52 2.31 20.90 5.79
CA VAL A 52 1.42 20.82 6.96
C VAL A 52 -0.05 20.93 6.56
N ILE A 53 -0.94 20.49 7.44
CA ILE A 53 -2.38 20.72 7.30
C ILE A 53 -2.90 21.45 8.54
N THR A 54 -3.83 22.39 8.36
CA THR A 54 -4.58 23.03 9.44
C THR A 54 -6.08 22.96 9.13
N ASN A 55 -6.91 23.56 9.97
CA ASN A 55 -8.35 23.54 9.84
C ASN A 55 -8.91 24.94 9.62
N ALA A 56 -9.47 25.19 8.43
CA ALA A 56 -9.99 26.50 8.04
C ALA A 56 -11.16 26.94 8.93
N TYR A 57 -11.96 26.01 9.46
CA TYR A 57 -13.04 26.35 10.38
C TYR A 57 -12.51 26.90 11.71
N ILE A 58 -11.47 26.27 12.27
CA ILE A 58 -10.80 26.77 13.48
C ILE A 58 -10.14 28.12 13.23
N ILE A 59 -9.45 28.27 12.09
CA ILE A 59 -8.82 29.54 11.70
C ILE A 59 -9.88 30.64 11.60
N LYS A 60 -11.00 30.39 10.91
CA LYS A 60 -12.09 31.35 10.78
C LYS A 60 -12.67 31.76 12.13
N GLY A 61 -12.91 30.79 13.02
CA GLY A 61 -13.43 31.08 14.36
C GLY A 61 -12.45 31.85 15.26
N THR A 62 -11.14 31.66 15.07
CA THR A 62 -10.10 32.26 15.92
C THR A 62 -9.64 33.63 15.40
N TYR A 63 -9.44 33.74 14.08
CA TYR A 63 -8.81 34.90 13.43
C TYR A 63 -9.76 35.69 12.53
N GLY A 64 -10.90 35.11 12.13
CA GLY A 64 -11.89 35.77 11.30
C GLY A 64 -11.30 36.38 10.02
N ASP A 65 -11.52 37.68 9.85
CA ASP A 65 -11.10 38.45 8.67
C ASP A 65 -9.60 38.75 8.66
N SER A 66 -8.92 38.78 9.81
CA SER A 66 -7.47 39.02 9.85
C SER A 66 -6.66 38.00 9.05
N ALA A 67 -7.13 36.74 8.99
CA ALA A 67 -6.52 35.71 8.17
C ALA A 67 -6.71 35.96 6.66
N ARG A 68 -7.72 36.71 6.24
CA ARG A 68 -7.91 37.12 4.84
C ARG A 68 -6.92 38.22 4.47
N ASP A 69 -6.68 39.16 5.38
CA ASP A 69 -5.79 40.29 5.14
C ASP A 69 -4.31 39.87 5.10
N LEU A 70 -3.89 39.00 6.04
CA LEU A 70 -2.51 38.48 6.09
C LEU A 70 -2.26 37.30 5.15
N GLY A 71 -3.28 36.47 4.92
CA GLY A 71 -3.10 35.16 4.30
C GLY A 71 -2.56 34.10 5.28
N ILE A 72 -2.87 32.83 5.01
CA ILE A 72 -2.63 31.71 5.94
C ILE A 72 -1.14 31.44 6.19
N HIS A 73 -0.29 31.70 5.20
CA HIS A 73 1.15 31.47 5.28
C HIS A 73 1.84 32.45 6.22
N GLU A 74 1.54 33.74 6.09
CA GLU A 74 2.06 34.77 7.01
C GLU A 74 1.48 34.59 8.42
N LEU A 75 0.18 34.31 8.51
CA LEU A 75 -0.51 34.07 9.78
C LEU A 75 0.15 32.95 10.61
N LEU A 76 0.54 31.85 9.96
CA LEU A 76 1.18 30.72 10.65
C LEU A 76 2.71 30.79 10.67
N GLY A 77 3.33 31.74 9.95
CA GLY A 77 4.78 31.76 9.75
C GLY A 77 5.29 30.51 9.00
N TRP A 78 4.54 30.04 7.99
CA TRP A 78 4.85 28.85 7.21
C TRP A 78 4.92 29.14 5.71
N ASP A 79 6.09 28.94 5.12
CA ASP A 79 6.43 29.19 3.71
C ASP A 79 6.40 27.93 2.82
N GLY A 80 6.04 26.76 3.36
CA GLY A 80 5.93 25.51 2.60
C GLY A 80 4.48 25.17 2.21
N PRO A 81 4.24 24.05 1.49
CA PRO A 81 2.90 23.60 1.14
C PRO A 81 1.95 23.46 2.34
N LEU A 82 0.77 24.06 2.24
CA LEU A 82 -0.23 24.09 3.32
C LEU A 82 -1.60 23.63 2.83
N MET A 83 -2.13 22.58 3.47
CA MET A 83 -3.49 22.12 3.26
C MET A 83 -4.44 22.68 4.33
N THR A 84 -5.68 23.01 3.97
CA THR A 84 -6.73 23.35 4.91
C THR A 84 -7.88 22.36 4.84
N ASP A 85 -8.18 21.71 5.95
CA ASP A 85 -9.43 20.98 6.12
C ASP A 85 -10.61 21.94 6.34
N SER A 86 -11.80 21.58 5.87
CA SER A 86 -13.03 22.39 5.94
C SER A 86 -13.74 22.33 7.30
N GLY A 87 -13.27 21.50 8.23
CA GLY A 87 -13.93 21.28 9.52
C GLY A 87 -14.83 20.04 9.57
N ALA A 88 -14.74 19.16 8.57
CA ALA A 88 -15.54 17.94 8.53
C ALA A 88 -15.28 17.06 9.77
N TYR A 89 -14.03 16.99 10.24
CA TYR A 89 -13.69 16.24 11.44
C TYR A 89 -14.46 16.70 12.70
N GLN A 90 -14.79 17.99 12.83
CA GLN A 90 -15.61 18.48 13.94
C GLN A 90 -17.05 17.96 13.88
N ILE A 91 -17.58 17.66 12.69
CA ILE A 91 -18.88 16.99 12.54
C ILE A 91 -18.81 15.58 13.15
N LEU A 92 -17.71 14.83 12.97
CA LEU A 92 -17.52 13.54 13.64
C LEU A 92 -17.45 13.66 15.16
N GLN A 93 -16.81 14.71 15.68
CA GLN A 93 -16.61 14.87 17.12
C GLN A 93 -17.86 15.38 17.85
N TYR A 94 -18.55 16.36 17.26
CA TYR A 94 -19.64 17.09 17.92
C TYR A 94 -21.02 16.79 17.35
N GLY A 95 -21.12 16.02 16.26
CA GLY A 95 -22.37 15.65 15.59
C GLY A 95 -22.97 16.76 14.72
N TYR A 96 -22.60 18.03 14.95
CA TYR A 96 -22.99 19.18 14.14
C TYR A 96 -21.91 20.25 14.19
N VAL A 97 -21.73 20.95 13.07
CA VAL A 97 -20.93 22.18 13.01
C VAL A 97 -21.71 23.16 12.15
N ASP A 98 -21.86 24.40 12.63
CA ASP A 98 -22.56 25.46 11.92
C ASP A 98 -21.66 26.07 10.83
N VAL A 99 -21.39 25.30 9.78
CA VAL A 99 -20.53 25.71 8.68
C VAL A 99 -21.25 25.55 7.36
N ASN A 100 -21.40 26.67 6.66
CA ASN A 100 -21.88 26.67 5.29
C ASN A 100 -20.76 26.15 4.36
N PRO A 101 -20.97 25.06 3.59
CA PRO A 101 -19.97 24.51 2.66
C PRO A 101 -19.39 25.54 1.68
N ASP A 102 -20.22 26.47 1.21
CA ASP A 102 -19.84 27.48 0.23
C ASP A 102 -18.94 28.54 0.85
N GLU A 103 -19.28 28.95 2.06
CA GLU A 103 -18.58 29.99 2.79
C GLU A 103 -17.19 29.51 3.21
N ILE A 104 -17.07 28.27 3.68
CA ILE A 104 -15.77 27.73 4.08
C ILE A 104 -14.87 27.46 2.87
N LEU A 105 -15.42 27.05 1.72
CA LEU A 105 -14.65 26.90 0.48
C LEU A 105 -14.13 28.26 0.00
N ARG A 106 -14.99 29.28 0.00
CA ARG A 106 -14.61 30.66 -0.31
C ARG A 106 -13.51 31.16 0.62
N TYR A 107 -13.67 30.91 1.92
CA TYR A 107 -12.69 31.32 2.92
C TYR A 107 -11.31 30.69 2.66
N GLN A 108 -11.25 29.39 2.31
CA GLN A 108 -9.99 28.72 1.97
C GLN A 108 -9.27 29.36 0.77
N VAL A 109 -10.02 29.79 -0.25
CA VAL A 109 -9.48 30.53 -1.40
C VAL A 109 -8.97 31.90 -0.96
N GLU A 110 -9.77 32.64 -0.18
CA GLU A 110 -9.44 34.01 0.28
C GLU A 110 -8.21 34.06 1.17
N ILE A 111 -8.03 33.10 2.08
CA ILE A 111 -6.83 33.02 2.93
C ILE A 111 -5.60 32.48 2.19
N GLY A 112 -5.75 32.05 0.93
CA GLY A 112 -4.63 31.62 0.09
C GLY A 112 -4.08 30.24 0.40
N SER A 113 -4.92 29.27 0.77
CA SER A 113 -4.50 27.87 0.93
C SER A 113 -3.87 27.31 -0.34
N ASP A 114 -2.83 26.48 -0.22
CA ASP A 114 -2.30 25.72 -1.37
C ASP A 114 -3.21 24.59 -1.80
N ILE A 115 -3.82 23.92 -0.80
CA ILE A 115 -4.68 22.77 -0.99
C ILE A 115 -5.92 22.93 -0.10
N GLY A 116 -7.10 23.04 -0.71
CA GLY A 116 -8.38 23.06 0.00
C GLY A 116 -9.05 21.70 0.05
N VAL A 117 -9.85 21.47 1.09
CA VAL A 117 -10.74 20.31 1.20
C VAL A 117 -12.18 20.81 1.17
N ILE A 118 -13.06 20.13 0.42
CA ILE A 118 -14.49 20.44 0.44
C ILE A 118 -15.14 19.97 1.74
N LEU A 119 -16.21 20.62 2.17
CA LEU A 119 -16.97 20.18 3.34
C LEU A 119 -17.84 18.95 3.04
N ASP A 120 -17.27 17.76 3.19
CA ASP A 120 -17.98 16.49 3.12
C ASP A 120 -18.71 16.16 4.44
N ILE A 121 -19.55 15.11 4.40
CA ILE A 121 -20.17 14.57 5.61
C ILE A 121 -19.48 13.26 5.97
N PRO A 122 -18.69 13.25 7.06
CA PRO A 122 -17.93 12.08 7.43
C PRO A 122 -18.82 10.97 8.01
N THR A 123 -18.78 9.82 7.35
CA THR A 123 -19.63 8.67 7.70
C THR A 123 -19.40 8.16 9.13
N GLY A 124 -18.16 8.15 9.65
CA GLY A 124 -17.87 7.54 10.95
C GLY A 124 -18.16 6.02 11.02
N TYR A 125 -18.07 5.42 12.21
CA TYR A 125 -18.44 4.00 12.46
C TYR A 125 -18.61 3.73 13.97
N PRO A 126 -19.62 2.92 14.38
CA PRO A 126 -20.71 2.37 13.58
C PRO A 126 -21.74 3.45 13.19
N ARG A 127 -22.43 3.27 12.05
CA ARG A 127 -23.50 4.18 11.62
C ARG A 127 -24.57 3.45 10.80
N PRO A 128 -25.87 3.72 10.99
CA PRO A 128 -26.94 3.08 10.23
C PRO A 128 -26.82 3.33 8.72
N ARG A 129 -27.09 2.28 7.92
CA ARG A 129 -26.88 2.28 6.48
C ARG A 129 -27.68 3.36 5.74
N ASP A 130 -28.95 3.50 6.10
CA ASP A 130 -29.89 4.50 5.57
C ASP A 130 -29.38 5.93 5.77
N LEU A 131 -28.83 6.21 6.96
CA LEU A 131 -28.20 7.50 7.24
C LEU A 131 -26.94 7.70 6.38
N VAL A 132 -26.09 6.67 6.24
CA VAL A 132 -24.89 6.75 5.40
C VAL A 132 -25.24 7.09 3.94
N GLU A 133 -26.31 6.53 3.41
CA GLU A 133 -26.76 6.80 2.04
C GLU A 133 -27.17 8.28 1.85
N VAL A 134 -27.91 8.84 2.81
CA VAL A 134 -28.28 10.27 2.81
C VAL A 134 -27.03 11.16 2.86
N GLU A 135 -26.09 10.86 3.76
CA GLU A 135 -24.86 11.65 3.94
C GLU A 135 -23.92 11.60 2.74
N VAL A 136 -23.84 10.45 2.08
CA VAL A 136 -23.06 10.27 0.85
C VAL A 136 -23.68 11.06 -0.30
N ASN A 137 -25.00 11.06 -0.43
CA ASN A 137 -25.69 11.86 -1.44
C ASN A 137 -25.48 13.37 -1.21
N GLU A 138 -25.51 13.81 0.04
CA GLU A 138 -25.21 15.20 0.40
C GLU A 138 -23.74 15.56 0.13
N THR A 139 -22.80 14.67 0.46
CA THR A 139 -21.37 14.82 0.12
C THR A 139 -21.17 14.98 -1.40
N VAL A 140 -21.82 14.14 -2.20
CA VAL A 140 -21.79 14.22 -3.67
C VAL A 140 -22.39 15.54 -4.18
N ARG A 141 -23.50 15.99 -3.59
CA ARG A 141 -24.13 17.28 -3.93
C ARG A 141 -23.16 18.44 -3.67
N ARG A 142 -22.51 18.46 -2.50
CA ARG A 142 -21.51 19.47 -2.13
C ARG A 142 -20.29 19.42 -3.03
N ALA A 143 -19.82 18.23 -3.40
CA ALA A 143 -18.72 18.05 -4.35
C ALA A 143 -19.02 18.69 -5.72
N ARG A 144 -20.20 18.44 -6.28
CA ARG A 144 -20.62 19.08 -7.54
C ARG A 144 -20.70 20.60 -7.42
N ARG A 145 -21.27 21.11 -6.32
CA ARG A 145 -21.38 22.54 -6.05
C ARG A 145 -20.02 23.22 -5.91
N ALA A 146 -19.09 22.61 -5.18
CA ALA A 146 -17.73 23.13 -4.97
C ALA A 146 -16.99 23.32 -6.29
N ILE A 147 -17.06 22.35 -7.21
CA ILE A 147 -16.42 22.45 -8.53
C ILE A 147 -17.01 23.61 -9.36
N LEU A 148 -18.32 23.84 -9.29
CA LEU A 148 -18.94 24.97 -9.98
C LEU A 148 -18.47 26.30 -9.39
N MET A 149 -18.44 26.41 -8.06
CA MET A 149 -17.99 27.62 -7.37
C MET A 149 -16.53 27.94 -7.66
N LEU A 150 -15.64 26.96 -7.66
CA LEU A 150 -14.21 27.19 -7.89
C LEU A 150 -13.91 27.80 -9.26
N ARG A 151 -14.76 27.58 -10.27
CA ARG A 151 -14.62 28.25 -11.57
C ARG A 151 -14.75 29.77 -11.48
N GLU A 152 -15.51 30.26 -10.50
CA GLU A 152 -15.71 31.70 -10.26
C GLU A 152 -14.72 32.22 -9.20
N LEU A 153 -14.46 31.44 -8.15
CA LEU A 153 -13.63 31.86 -7.01
C LEU A 153 -12.13 31.82 -7.31
N ASP A 154 -11.69 30.85 -8.09
CA ASP A 154 -10.28 30.61 -8.39
C ASP A 154 -10.11 30.22 -9.87
N PRO A 155 -10.42 31.14 -10.81
CA PRO A 155 -10.39 30.85 -12.25
C PRO A 155 -8.99 30.50 -12.76
N GLU A 156 -7.94 30.89 -12.04
CA GLU A 156 -6.55 30.55 -12.34
C GLU A 156 -6.12 29.20 -11.75
N HIS A 157 -6.98 28.52 -10.98
CA HIS A 157 -6.73 27.23 -10.36
C HIS A 157 -5.46 27.24 -9.50
N ARG A 158 -5.32 28.27 -8.64
CA ARG A 158 -4.17 28.44 -7.75
C ARG A 158 -4.20 27.51 -6.55
N MET A 159 -5.38 27.18 -6.05
CA MET A 159 -5.61 26.25 -4.94
C MET A 159 -5.99 24.88 -5.49
N LEU A 160 -5.19 23.85 -5.16
CA LEU A 160 -5.57 22.48 -5.46
C LEU A 160 -6.78 22.07 -4.61
N ILE A 161 -7.66 21.24 -5.16
CA ILE A 161 -8.87 20.82 -4.44
C ILE A 161 -8.92 19.31 -4.20
N VAL A 162 -9.21 18.94 -2.95
CA VAL A 162 -9.43 17.56 -2.51
C VAL A 162 -10.91 17.20 -2.57
N GLY A 163 -11.23 16.06 -3.18
CA GLY A 163 -12.58 15.46 -3.21
C GLY A 163 -12.67 14.21 -2.34
N PRO A 164 -13.22 14.28 -1.11
CA PRO A 164 -13.43 13.14 -0.25
C PRO A 164 -14.52 12.19 -0.77
N THR A 165 -14.22 10.91 -0.72
CA THR A 165 -15.17 9.81 -0.96
C THR A 165 -15.61 9.23 0.37
N GLN A 166 -16.92 9.15 0.59
CA GLN A 166 -17.56 8.67 1.82
C GLN A 166 -18.38 7.39 1.58
N GLY A 167 -18.88 6.76 2.64
CA GLY A 167 -19.64 5.50 2.58
C GLY A 167 -19.13 4.42 3.54
N GLY A 168 -17.95 4.63 4.12
CA GLY A 168 -17.40 3.78 5.19
C GLY A 168 -17.34 2.30 4.82
N VAL A 169 -17.92 1.46 5.69
CA VAL A 169 -17.88 -0.01 5.55
C VAL A 169 -18.88 -0.57 4.52
N TYR A 170 -19.79 0.26 4.01
CA TYR A 170 -20.83 -0.14 3.06
C TYR A 170 -20.27 -0.10 1.64
N GLY A 171 -19.72 -1.24 1.18
CA GLY A 171 -18.94 -1.32 -0.05
C GLY A 171 -19.66 -0.83 -1.31
N ASP A 172 -20.98 -1.02 -1.41
CA ASP A 172 -21.79 -0.58 -2.53
C ASP A 172 -22.05 0.93 -2.53
N ILE A 173 -22.33 1.52 -1.36
CA ILE A 173 -22.47 2.97 -1.19
C ILE A 173 -21.13 3.67 -1.45
N LEU A 174 -20.04 3.11 -0.92
CA LEU A 174 -18.69 3.61 -1.15
C LEU A 174 -18.32 3.55 -2.64
N ALA A 175 -18.63 2.45 -3.33
CA ALA A 175 -18.37 2.31 -4.76
C ALA A 175 -19.17 3.32 -5.60
N TYR A 176 -20.43 3.58 -5.23
CA TYR A 176 -21.24 4.64 -5.83
C TYR A 176 -20.59 6.01 -5.65
N SER A 177 -20.24 6.37 -4.41
CA SER A 177 -19.57 7.64 -4.10
C SER A 177 -18.25 7.79 -4.88
N ALA A 178 -17.42 6.74 -4.84
CA ALA A 178 -16.11 6.72 -5.50
C ALA A 178 -16.21 6.93 -7.00
N ARG A 179 -17.22 6.35 -7.66
CA ARG A 179 -17.47 6.55 -9.10
C ARG A 179 -17.88 7.99 -9.39
N VAL A 180 -18.89 8.51 -8.67
CA VAL A 180 -19.40 9.87 -8.95
C VAL A 180 -18.34 10.94 -8.65
N VAL A 181 -17.62 10.81 -7.54
CA VAL A 181 -16.54 11.75 -7.19
C VAL A 181 -15.41 11.66 -8.22
N SER A 182 -15.04 10.46 -8.69
CA SER A 182 -13.97 10.29 -9.70
C SER A 182 -14.25 10.94 -11.06
N GLU A 183 -15.51 11.20 -11.40
CA GLU A 183 -15.90 11.91 -12.62
C GLU A 183 -15.75 13.43 -12.50
N LEU A 184 -15.59 13.95 -11.28
CA LEU A 184 -15.38 15.38 -11.01
C LEU A 184 -13.88 15.73 -11.11
N PRO A 185 -13.54 16.95 -11.56
CA PRO A 185 -12.16 17.35 -11.85
C PRO A 185 -11.36 17.76 -10.60
N PHE A 186 -11.38 16.94 -9.55
CA PHE A 186 -10.54 17.16 -8.36
C PHE A 186 -9.06 16.94 -8.67
N ASP A 187 -8.19 17.63 -7.95
CA ASP A 187 -6.74 17.44 -8.05
C ASP A 187 -6.28 16.24 -7.25
N ILE A 188 -6.90 16.03 -6.09
CA ILE A 188 -6.59 14.97 -5.14
C ILE A 188 -7.90 14.28 -4.77
N TYR A 189 -7.91 12.94 -4.80
CA TYR A 189 -9.08 12.17 -4.36
C TYR A 189 -8.80 11.62 -2.98
N ALA A 190 -9.77 11.73 -2.07
CA ALA A 190 -9.56 11.27 -0.71
C ALA A 190 -10.51 10.14 -0.30
N ILE A 191 -10.04 9.32 0.63
CA ILE A 191 -10.82 8.29 1.30
C ILE A 191 -11.16 8.83 2.69
N GLY A 192 -12.43 9.17 2.88
CA GLY A 192 -12.91 9.78 4.11
C GLY A 192 -13.22 8.79 5.23
N SER A 193 -13.16 9.29 6.46
CA SER A 193 -13.63 8.62 7.69
C SER A 193 -12.97 7.28 8.09
N PRO A 194 -11.71 6.93 7.78
CA PRO A 194 -11.13 5.70 8.31
C PRO A 194 -10.75 5.83 9.80
N THR A 195 -10.78 7.04 10.39
CA THR A 195 -10.28 7.31 11.76
C THR A 195 -10.88 6.41 12.83
N THR A 196 -12.19 6.20 12.83
CA THR A 196 -12.87 5.30 13.79
C THR A 196 -12.52 3.83 13.56
N LEU A 197 -12.26 3.44 12.31
CA LEU A 197 -11.78 2.11 11.95
C LEU A 197 -10.31 1.90 12.36
N LEU A 198 -9.48 2.94 12.26
CA LEU A 198 -8.09 2.91 12.70
C LEU A 198 -8.00 2.72 14.22
N GLN A 199 -8.82 3.46 14.98
CA GLN A 199 -8.89 3.35 16.44
C GLN A 199 -9.30 1.94 16.91
N SER A 200 -10.13 1.25 16.13
CA SER A 200 -10.57 -0.13 16.40
C SER A 200 -9.70 -1.20 15.71
N TYR A 201 -8.54 -0.81 15.13
CA TYR A 201 -7.64 -1.70 14.38
C TYR A 201 -8.36 -2.50 13.29
N ASN A 202 -9.42 -1.95 12.69
CA ASN A 202 -10.20 -2.60 11.64
C ASN A 202 -9.55 -2.39 10.26
N PHE A 203 -8.31 -2.86 10.12
CA PHE A 203 -7.51 -2.70 8.91
C PHE A 203 -8.11 -3.41 7.70
N THR A 204 -8.87 -4.50 7.90
CA THR A 204 -9.53 -5.21 6.79
C THR A 204 -10.54 -4.32 6.06
N ASN A 205 -11.34 -3.54 6.80
CA ASN A 205 -12.28 -2.61 6.17
C ASN A 205 -11.56 -1.41 5.54
N ILE A 206 -10.50 -0.89 6.18
CA ILE A 206 -9.67 0.17 5.59
C ILE A 206 -9.07 -0.28 4.24
N VAL A 207 -8.52 -1.50 4.17
CA VAL A 207 -8.00 -2.08 2.93
C VAL A 207 -9.09 -2.20 1.86
N LYS A 208 -10.30 -2.64 2.23
CA LYS A 208 -11.43 -2.66 1.29
C LYS A 208 -11.77 -1.27 0.77
N MET A 209 -11.79 -0.26 1.65
CA MET A 209 -12.05 1.13 1.27
C MET A 209 -11.01 1.64 0.27
N ILE A 210 -9.72 1.41 0.55
CA ILE A 210 -8.62 1.80 -0.33
C ILE A 210 -8.78 1.13 -1.70
N LEU A 211 -9.02 -0.18 -1.74
CA LEU A 211 -9.19 -0.92 -3.00
C LEU A 211 -10.38 -0.43 -3.83
N THR A 212 -11.51 -0.14 -3.18
CA THR A 212 -12.70 0.38 -3.86
C THR A 212 -12.41 1.74 -4.51
N VAL A 213 -11.85 2.69 -3.76
CA VAL A 213 -11.54 4.03 -4.30
C VAL A 213 -10.42 3.96 -5.35
N LYS A 214 -9.37 3.17 -5.11
CA LYS A 214 -8.28 3.00 -6.08
C LYS A 214 -8.76 2.45 -7.42
N SER A 215 -9.83 1.65 -7.42
CA SER A 215 -10.38 1.07 -8.63
C SER A 215 -11.14 2.04 -9.54
N THR A 216 -11.51 3.23 -9.02
CA THR A 216 -12.25 4.27 -9.77
C THR A 216 -11.39 5.50 -10.06
N VAL A 217 -10.48 5.86 -9.17
CA VAL A 217 -9.65 7.07 -9.30
C VAL A 217 -8.70 6.98 -10.51
N PRO A 218 -8.59 8.03 -11.35
CA PRO A 218 -7.65 8.07 -12.47
C PRO A 218 -6.20 7.81 -12.04
N ALA A 219 -5.47 7.02 -12.82
CA ALA A 219 -4.11 6.62 -12.49
C ALA A 219 -3.14 7.81 -12.31
N GLY A 220 -3.40 8.96 -12.93
CA GLY A 220 -2.57 10.17 -12.81
C GLY A 220 -2.89 11.06 -11.61
N LYS A 221 -3.83 10.68 -10.75
CA LYS A 221 -4.31 11.52 -9.64
C LYS A 221 -3.91 10.92 -8.28
N PRO A 222 -3.39 11.72 -7.33
CA PRO A 222 -3.00 11.25 -6.01
C PRO A 222 -4.21 10.87 -5.15
N ILE A 223 -4.01 9.91 -4.24
CA ILE A 223 -5.01 9.45 -3.27
C ILE A 223 -4.59 9.83 -1.86
N HIS A 224 -5.47 10.52 -1.14
CA HIS A 224 -5.29 10.90 0.26
C HIS A 224 -6.12 10.00 1.18
N LEU A 225 -5.51 9.36 2.17
CA LEU A 225 -6.20 8.60 3.20
C LEU A 225 -6.27 9.40 4.51
N PHE A 226 -7.46 9.90 4.85
CA PHE A 226 -7.63 10.84 5.95
C PHE A 226 -7.28 10.26 7.33
N GLY A 227 -6.61 11.03 8.17
CA GLY A 227 -6.43 10.74 9.61
C GLY A 227 -5.48 9.58 9.95
N VAL A 228 -4.80 9.00 8.96
CA VAL A 228 -3.77 7.97 9.20
C VAL A 228 -2.46 8.60 9.62
N GLY A 229 -2.04 8.35 10.87
CA GLY A 229 -0.69 8.67 11.34
C GLY A 229 -0.18 7.62 12.30
N HIS A 230 -0.11 6.38 11.82
CA HIS A 230 0.49 5.29 12.59
C HIS A 230 1.41 4.45 11.68
N PRO A 231 2.68 4.21 12.06
CA PRO A 231 3.66 3.51 11.23
C PRO A 231 3.22 2.12 10.77
N LEU A 232 2.48 1.40 11.61
CA LEU A 232 2.00 0.05 11.34
C LEU A 232 1.22 -0.11 10.01
N ILE A 233 0.32 0.82 9.66
CA ILE A 233 -0.59 0.67 8.50
C ILE A 233 -0.11 1.40 7.24
N MET A 234 0.72 2.44 7.39
CA MET A 234 1.17 3.27 6.26
C MET A 234 1.81 2.46 5.13
N PRO A 235 2.72 1.49 5.37
CA PRO A 235 3.32 0.70 4.29
C PRO A 235 2.29 -0.04 3.46
N LEU A 236 1.28 -0.65 4.10
CA LEU A 236 0.23 -1.38 3.41
C LEU A 236 -0.68 -0.42 2.62
N ALA A 237 -1.01 0.74 3.19
CA ALA A 237 -1.81 1.73 2.49
C ALA A 237 -1.10 2.26 1.23
N VAL A 238 0.21 2.55 1.33
CA VAL A 238 1.04 2.96 0.19
C VAL A 238 1.14 1.85 -0.85
N ALA A 239 1.36 0.60 -0.43
CA ALA A 239 1.41 -0.56 -1.31
C ALA A 239 0.11 -0.77 -2.11
N LEU A 240 -1.01 -0.24 -1.62
CA LEU A 240 -2.31 -0.25 -2.26
C LEU A 240 -2.60 1.02 -3.09
N GLY A 241 -1.66 1.97 -3.13
CA GLY A 241 -1.70 3.16 -3.99
C GLY A 241 -2.18 4.44 -3.32
N VAL A 242 -2.11 4.53 -1.98
CA VAL A 242 -2.28 5.80 -1.24
C VAL A 242 -1.00 6.62 -1.32
N ASP A 243 -1.15 7.92 -1.55
CA ASP A 243 -0.05 8.87 -1.77
C ASP A 243 0.08 9.90 -0.64
N ILE A 244 -1.03 10.25 0.01
CA ILE A 244 -1.07 11.32 1.01
C ILE A 244 -1.76 10.82 2.28
N PHE A 245 -1.23 11.24 3.42
CA PHE A 245 -1.78 11.04 4.74
C PHE A 245 -1.82 12.38 5.49
N ASP A 246 -2.63 12.46 6.53
CA ASP A 246 -2.61 13.53 7.51
C ASP A 246 -2.77 12.95 8.91
N SER A 247 -2.18 13.61 9.91
CA SER A 247 -2.44 13.18 11.29
C SER A 247 -2.23 14.22 12.36
N ALA A 248 -3.19 14.24 13.29
CA ALA A 248 -3.06 14.88 14.60
C ALA A 248 -2.56 13.91 15.68
N SER A 249 -2.38 12.62 15.37
CA SER A 249 -2.04 11.58 16.36
C SER A 249 -0.76 11.91 17.12
N TYR A 250 0.25 12.46 16.46
CA TYR A 250 1.55 12.79 17.07
C TYR A 250 1.38 13.71 18.29
N MET A 251 0.47 14.68 18.21
CA MET A 251 0.19 15.65 19.26
C MET A 251 -0.87 15.16 20.24
N LEU A 252 -1.95 14.54 19.74
CA LEU A 252 -3.01 13.99 20.59
C LEU A 252 -2.46 12.89 21.51
N TYR A 253 -1.58 12.03 21.00
CA TYR A 253 -0.98 10.97 21.79
C TYR A 253 0.01 11.54 22.79
N ALA A 254 0.82 12.52 22.38
CA ALA A 254 1.71 13.21 23.31
C ALA A 254 0.97 13.84 24.49
N ASN A 255 -0.18 14.48 24.26
CA ASN A 255 -1.04 15.04 25.31
C ASN A 255 -1.54 14.00 26.33
N ASP A 256 -1.66 12.74 25.90
CA ASP A 256 -2.09 11.60 26.72
C ASP A 256 -0.90 10.78 27.26
N ASP A 257 0.32 11.32 27.23
CA ASP A 257 1.57 10.60 27.56
C ASP A 257 1.71 9.28 26.78
N ARG A 258 1.31 9.27 25.50
CA ARG A 258 1.43 8.14 24.58
C ARG A 258 2.51 8.36 23.53
N VAL A 259 3.31 7.32 23.36
CA VAL A 259 4.50 7.27 22.50
C VAL A 259 4.22 6.33 21.32
N ILE A 260 4.42 6.82 20.10
CA ILE A 260 4.31 6.04 18.86
C ILE A 260 5.62 5.31 18.63
N LEU A 261 5.58 3.98 18.58
CA LEU A 261 6.69 3.14 18.16
C LEU A 261 6.40 2.55 16.77
N SER A 262 7.39 1.86 16.20
CA SER A 262 7.31 1.31 14.83
C SER A 262 6.16 0.31 14.61
N SER A 263 5.72 -0.38 15.67
CA SER A 263 4.71 -1.45 15.61
C SER A 263 3.46 -1.19 16.45
N ARG A 264 3.53 -0.27 17.41
CA ARG A 264 2.49 -0.05 18.43
C ARG A 264 2.56 1.35 19.01
N THR A 265 1.51 1.75 19.71
CA THR A 265 1.51 2.92 20.59
C THR A 265 1.46 2.44 22.04
N VAL A 266 2.27 3.02 22.92
CA VAL A 266 2.35 2.66 24.35
C VAL A 266 2.21 3.89 25.22
N ARG A 267 1.85 3.73 26.50
CA ARG A 267 1.97 4.83 27.46
C ARG A 267 3.43 5.00 27.88
N LEU A 268 3.86 6.23 28.11
CA LEU A 268 5.23 6.54 28.53
C LEU A 268 5.62 5.78 29.80
N GLY A 269 4.70 5.69 30.77
CA GLY A 269 4.92 4.97 32.03
C GLY A 269 5.02 3.44 31.91
N GLU A 270 4.72 2.86 30.75
CA GLU A 270 4.88 1.43 30.48
C GLU A 270 6.25 1.10 29.88
N LEU A 271 7.00 2.11 29.46
CA LEU A 271 8.37 1.94 28.96
C LEU A 271 9.34 1.76 30.12
N ASP A 272 10.38 0.96 29.89
CA ASP A 272 11.53 0.93 30.78
C ASP A 272 12.10 2.34 30.94
N ARG A 273 12.44 2.72 32.18
CA ARG A 273 12.91 4.10 32.48
C ARG A 273 14.17 4.48 31.70
N GLY A 274 15.02 3.52 31.35
CA GLY A 274 16.23 3.74 30.54
C GLY A 274 15.97 3.75 29.04
N TYR A 275 14.75 3.46 28.57
CA TYR A 275 14.41 3.45 27.16
C TYR A 275 14.51 4.86 26.56
N VAL A 276 15.41 5.05 25.60
CA VAL A 276 15.63 6.35 24.95
C VAL A 276 14.68 6.53 23.77
N LEU A 277 13.98 7.66 23.75
CA LEU A 277 13.09 8.07 22.68
C LEU A 277 13.87 8.87 21.63
N ASP A 278 13.90 8.35 20.40
CA ASP A 278 14.51 9.03 19.25
C ASP A 278 13.82 10.38 18.94
N GLY A 279 14.51 11.28 18.23
CA GLY A 279 13.98 12.60 17.88
C GLY A 279 14.01 13.64 19.01
N CYS A 280 13.87 13.23 20.28
CA CYS A 280 14.11 14.07 21.45
C CYS A 280 15.37 13.69 22.25
N GLY A 281 15.86 12.45 22.11
CA GLY A 281 17.10 11.99 22.75
C GLY A 281 16.99 11.80 24.27
N LYS A 282 15.77 11.75 24.80
CA LYS A 282 15.47 11.61 26.23
C LYS A 282 15.01 10.21 26.58
N SER A 283 15.43 9.73 27.74
CA SER A 283 14.90 8.48 28.30
C SER A 283 13.45 8.65 28.80
N ALA A 284 12.71 7.55 28.87
CA ALA A 284 11.36 7.55 29.42
C ALA A 284 11.33 8.04 30.88
N GLY A 285 12.36 7.71 31.67
CA GLY A 285 12.53 8.18 33.03
C GLY A 285 12.70 9.69 33.12
N GLU A 286 13.61 10.27 32.32
CA GLU A 286 13.79 11.73 32.25
C GLU A 286 12.49 12.43 31.86
N LEU A 287 11.77 11.92 30.86
CA LEU A 287 10.50 12.50 30.43
C LEU A 287 9.45 12.45 31.55
N LEU A 288 9.33 11.34 32.28
CA LEU A 288 8.37 11.21 33.39
C LEU A 288 8.62 12.23 34.52
N GLU A 289 9.87 12.64 34.70
CA GLU A 289 10.29 13.63 35.71
C GLU A 289 10.10 15.09 35.24
N MET A 290 9.88 15.31 33.93
CA MET A 290 9.63 16.64 33.36
C MET A 290 8.21 17.16 33.60
N GLY A 291 8.09 18.49 33.57
CA GLY A 291 6.81 19.18 33.54
C GLY A 291 5.97 18.81 32.31
N LYS A 292 4.65 18.85 32.44
CA LYS A 292 3.70 18.35 31.43
C LYS A 292 3.92 18.95 30.04
N GLU A 293 4.08 20.27 29.93
CA GLU A 293 4.20 20.93 28.62
C GLU A 293 5.47 20.50 27.88
N GLU A 294 6.61 20.52 28.56
CA GLU A 294 7.89 20.10 27.99
C GLU A 294 7.87 18.61 27.62
N ARG A 295 7.28 17.77 28.48
CA ARG A 295 7.08 16.35 28.21
C ARG A 295 6.24 16.11 26.96
N VAL A 296 5.08 16.76 26.85
CA VAL A 296 4.20 16.69 25.66
C VAL A 296 4.96 17.13 24.41
N ARG A 297 5.70 18.24 24.48
CA ARG A 297 6.50 18.75 23.36
C ARG A 297 7.54 17.73 22.88
N LEU A 298 8.27 17.09 23.80
CA LEU A 298 9.31 16.11 23.43
C LEU A 298 8.72 14.79 22.94
N ILE A 299 7.63 14.30 23.52
CA ILE A 299 6.92 13.12 23.00
C ILE A 299 6.37 13.40 21.59
N ALA A 300 5.82 14.59 21.35
CA ALA A 300 5.34 14.97 20.03
C ALA A 300 6.46 15.00 18.99
N GLN A 301 7.65 15.50 19.33
CA GLN A 301 8.83 15.45 18.46
C GLN A 301 9.27 14.03 18.17
N HIS A 302 9.29 13.15 19.17
CA HIS A 302 9.56 11.73 18.97
C HIS A 302 8.55 11.10 18.01
N ASN A 303 7.26 11.34 18.24
CA ASN A 303 6.18 10.80 17.41
C ASN A 303 6.31 11.25 15.95
N LEU A 304 6.60 12.52 15.70
CA LEU A 304 6.87 13.05 14.36
C LEU A 304 8.11 12.42 13.74
N TRP A 305 9.19 12.26 14.51
CA TRP A 305 10.41 11.62 14.03
C TRP A 305 10.13 10.18 13.57
N VAL A 306 9.40 9.39 14.35
CA VAL A 306 9.05 8.01 14.00
C VAL A 306 8.21 7.96 12.70
N LEU A 307 7.25 8.88 12.55
CA LEU A 307 6.44 8.97 11.33
C LEU A 307 7.28 9.36 10.10
N SER A 308 8.19 10.31 10.26
CA SER A 308 9.11 10.75 9.21
C SER A 308 10.04 9.60 8.77
N ARG A 309 10.60 8.86 9.73
CA ARG A 309 11.45 7.69 9.46
C ARG A 309 10.70 6.58 8.74
N GLU A 310 9.45 6.32 9.11
CA GLU A 310 8.62 5.32 8.43
C GLU A 310 8.36 5.71 6.96
N LEU A 311 8.06 6.98 6.68
CA LEU A 311 7.89 7.45 5.30
C LEU A 311 9.18 7.38 4.49
N ALA A 312 10.32 7.70 5.10
CA ALA A 312 11.62 7.55 4.46
C ALA A 312 11.91 6.08 4.11
N GLU A 313 11.63 5.15 5.02
CA GLU A 313 11.78 3.70 4.79
C GLU A 313 10.84 3.22 3.68
N ILE A 314 9.56 3.62 3.69
CA ILE A 314 8.60 3.27 2.63
C ILE A 314 9.12 3.73 1.26
N LYS A 315 9.61 4.97 1.16
CA LYS A 315 10.18 5.50 -0.09
C LYS A 315 11.43 4.73 -0.51
N GLN A 316 12.29 4.35 0.43
CA GLN A 316 13.46 3.52 0.12
C GLN A 316 13.04 2.15 -0.42
N ARG A 317 12.06 1.50 0.20
CA ARG A 317 11.53 0.20 -0.24
C ARG A 317 10.89 0.25 -1.62
N ILE A 318 10.25 1.37 -1.98
CA ILE A 318 9.74 1.57 -3.35
C ILE A 318 10.90 1.60 -4.36
N ARG A 319 11.98 2.32 -4.06
CA ARG A 319 13.18 2.41 -4.94
C ARG A 319 13.90 1.06 -5.07
N GLU A 320 13.84 0.23 -4.03
CA GLU A 320 14.42 -1.12 -4.01
C GLU A 320 13.48 -2.20 -4.58
N HIS A 321 12.25 -1.82 -4.94
CA HIS A 321 11.18 -2.71 -5.36
C HIS A 321 10.87 -3.86 -4.36
N ASP A 322 10.94 -3.55 -3.05
CA ASP A 322 10.69 -4.49 -1.93
C ASP A 322 9.60 -3.98 -0.96
N LEU A 323 8.72 -3.07 -1.40
CA LEU A 323 7.69 -2.55 -0.50
C LEU A 323 6.78 -3.66 0.02
N TRP A 324 6.43 -4.63 -0.82
CA TRP A 324 5.60 -5.76 -0.40
C TRP A 324 6.32 -6.72 0.55
N GLY A 325 7.66 -6.81 0.49
CA GLY A 325 8.45 -7.53 1.49
C GLY A 325 8.38 -6.83 2.83
N TYR A 326 8.49 -5.49 2.83
CA TYR A 326 8.32 -4.68 4.03
C TYR A 326 6.90 -4.76 4.62
N VAL A 327 5.88 -4.73 3.76
CA VAL A 327 4.48 -4.95 4.16
C VAL A 327 4.28 -6.32 4.79
N ALA A 328 4.88 -7.37 4.21
CA ALA A 328 4.82 -8.72 4.77
C ALA A 328 5.42 -8.77 6.19
N GLN A 329 6.56 -8.10 6.41
CA GLN A 329 7.18 -7.99 7.74
C GLN A 329 6.27 -7.22 8.73
N LYS A 330 5.77 -6.05 8.31
CA LYS A 330 4.87 -5.21 9.13
C LYS A 330 3.57 -5.91 9.48
N ALA A 331 2.98 -6.65 8.55
CA ALA A 331 1.74 -7.39 8.75
C ALA A 331 1.82 -8.35 9.94
N ARG A 332 2.98 -8.95 10.18
CA ARG A 332 3.22 -9.91 11.27
C ARG A 332 3.40 -9.25 12.63
N GLN A 333 3.46 -7.92 12.71
CA GLN A 333 3.59 -7.19 13.97
C GLN A 333 2.25 -7.03 14.72
N HIS A 334 1.11 -7.23 14.06
CA HIS A 334 -0.21 -7.11 14.69
C HIS A 334 -1.26 -8.04 14.06
N PRO A 335 -2.04 -8.82 14.84
CA PRO A 335 -3.01 -9.78 14.31
C PRO A 335 -4.06 -9.18 13.37
N SER A 336 -4.54 -7.96 13.65
CA SER A 336 -5.50 -7.30 12.75
C SER A 336 -4.88 -6.89 11.41
N LEU A 337 -3.59 -6.53 11.39
CA LEU A 337 -2.91 -6.18 10.15
C LEU A 337 -2.63 -7.44 9.34
N TYR A 338 -2.18 -8.50 10.01
CA TYR A 338 -2.02 -9.81 9.38
C TYR A 338 -3.33 -10.32 8.77
N ARG A 339 -4.46 -10.17 9.46
CA ARG A 339 -5.78 -10.51 8.90
C ARG A 339 -6.12 -9.72 7.65
N ALA A 340 -5.82 -8.42 7.63
CA ALA A 340 -6.03 -7.58 6.45
C ALA A 340 -5.11 -7.99 5.29
N TYR A 341 -3.85 -8.31 5.58
CA TYR A 341 -2.88 -8.81 4.62
C TYR A 341 -3.32 -10.14 4.00
N VAL A 342 -3.72 -11.12 4.83
CA VAL A 342 -4.26 -12.41 4.35
C VAL A 342 -5.53 -12.21 3.53
N ALA A 343 -6.40 -11.26 3.89
CA ALA A 343 -7.63 -10.99 3.15
C ALA A 343 -7.37 -10.50 1.71
N LEU A 344 -6.23 -9.87 1.42
CA LEU A 344 -5.83 -9.48 0.06
C LEU A 344 -5.74 -10.69 -0.88
N SER A 345 -5.25 -11.83 -0.38
CA SER A 345 -5.13 -13.08 -1.17
C SER A 345 -6.45 -13.57 -1.77
N ARG A 346 -7.58 -13.18 -1.16
CA ARG A 346 -8.93 -13.59 -1.56
C ARG A 346 -9.71 -12.46 -2.23
N SER A 347 -9.11 -11.29 -2.44
CA SER A 347 -9.79 -10.11 -2.96
C SER A 347 -9.75 -10.09 -4.49
N PRO A 348 -10.90 -10.23 -5.19
CA PRO A 348 -10.95 -10.14 -6.65
C PRO A 348 -10.56 -8.76 -7.16
N ILE A 349 -10.90 -7.70 -6.41
CA ILE A 349 -10.55 -6.32 -6.74
C ILE A 349 -9.02 -6.15 -6.73
N PHE A 350 -8.36 -6.70 -5.71
CA PHE A 350 -6.90 -6.65 -5.61
C PHE A 350 -6.22 -7.42 -6.76
N SER A 351 -6.66 -8.65 -7.05
CA SER A 351 -6.11 -9.43 -8.16
C SER A 351 -6.31 -8.74 -9.52
N LYS A 352 -7.47 -8.10 -9.74
CA LYS A 352 -7.73 -7.27 -10.93
C LYS A 352 -6.84 -6.02 -10.98
N LEU A 353 -6.57 -5.39 -9.84
CA LEU A 353 -5.68 -4.24 -9.75
C LEU A 353 -4.24 -4.63 -10.12
N VAL A 354 -3.74 -5.72 -9.53
CA VAL A 354 -2.39 -6.27 -9.80
C VAL A 354 -2.22 -6.64 -11.28
N SER A 355 -3.18 -7.36 -11.85
CA SER A 355 -3.11 -7.79 -13.27
C SER A 355 -3.11 -6.62 -14.27
N LYS A 356 -3.73 -5.48 -13.93
CA LYS A 356 -3.74 -4.27 -14.78
C LYS A 356 -2.47 -3.43 -14.68
N LEU A 357 -1.83 -3.41 -13.51
CA LEU A 357 -0.72 -2.49 -13.20
C LEU A 357 0.67 -3.14 -13.28
N ALA A 358 0.71 -4.45 -13.54
CA ALA A 358 1.85 -5.26 -13.97
C ALA A 358 2.99 -4.46 -14.63
N SER A 359 3.96 -4.05 -13.81
CA SER A 359 5.17 -3.37 -14.29
C SER A 359 6.01 -4.31 -15.17
N GLY A 360 6.89 -3.74 -16.01
CA GLY A 360 7.81 -4.48 -16.86
C GLY A 360 8.88 -5.22 -16.05
N LEU A 361 9.92 -5.74 -16.73
CA LEU A 361 11.10 -6.27 -16.02
C LEU A 361 11.62 -5.23 -15.03
N LYS A 362 11.75 -5.62 -13.76
CA LYS A 362 12.33 -4.77 -12.71
C LYS A 362 13.86 -4.88 -12.78
N VAL A 363 14.53 -3.77 -13.07
CA VAL A 363 16.00 -3.68 -12.99
C VAL A 363 16.35 -3.43 -11.52
N ASN A 364 17.32 -4.17 -10.97
CA ASN A 364 17.75 -4.07 -9.56
C ASN A 364 16.69 -4.46 -8.50
N ALA A 365 15.73 -5.32 -8.82
CA ALA A 365 14.81 -5.84 -7.81
C ALA A 365 15.55 -6.59 -6.69
N ALA A 366 15.19 -6.31 -5.45
CA ALA A 366 15.66 -7.07 -4.30
C ALA A 366 15.25 -8.55 -4.39
N GLN A 367 15.94 -9.40 -3.64
CA GLN A 367 15.57 -10.81 -3.51
C GLN A 367 14.18 -10.94 -2.87
N LEU A 368 13.29 -11.73 -3.48
CA LEU A 368 11.98 -11.99 -2.92
C LEU A 368 12.08 -13.00 -1.79
N ASN A 369 11.71 -12.59 -0.59
CA ASN A 369 11.60 -13.46 0.58
C ASN A 369 10.14 -13.87 0.80
N ILE A 370 9.84 -15.16 0.67
CA ILE A 370 8.50 -15.74 0.87
C ILE A 370 8.50 -16.54 2.17
N LEU A 371 7.82 -16.00 3.18
CA LEU A 371 7.82 -16.50 4.56
C LEU A 371 6.70 -17.49 4.86
N ASP A 372 5.55 -17.38 4.19
CA ASP A 372 4.44 -18.33 4.31
C ASP A 372 3.46 -18.21 3.12
N GLU A 373 2.32 -18.88 3.22
CA GLU A 373 1.30 -18.91 2.17
C GLU A 373 0.61 -17.56 1.93
N ALA A 374 0.60 -16.65 2.90
CA ALA A 374 0.00 -15.33 2.74
C ALA A 374 0.81 -14.48 1.75
N ASP A 375 2.12 -14.65 1.74
CA ASP A 375 3.03 -13.93 0.84
C ASP A 375 2.84 -14.33 -0.65
N LEU A 376 2.16 -15.44 -0.93
CA LEU A 376 1.82 -15.85 -2.30
C LEU A 376 0.78 -14.92 -2.95
N ALA A 377 0.14 -14.07 -2.17
CA ALA A 377 -0.75 -13.02 -2.67
C ALA A 377 -0.03 -11.76 -3.13
N ARG A 378 1.27 -11.64 -2.85
CA ARG A 378 2.07 -10.48 -3.25
C ARG A 378 1.99 -10.24 -4.76
N PRO A 379 1.86 -9.00 -5.23
CA PRO A 379 1.74 -8.70 -6.65
C PRO A 379 2.87 -9.29 -7.51
N GLU A 380 4.11 -9.25 -7.02
CA GLU A 380 5.29 -9.80 -7.67
C GLU A 380 5.13 -11.30 -7.94
N VAL A 381 4.53 -12.02 -6.98
CA VAL A 381 4.27 -13.45 -7.07
C VAL A 381 3.12 -13.74 -8.03
N GLN A 382 2.00 -13.03 -7.87
CA GLN A 382 0.82 -13.22 -8.72
C GLN A 382 1.12 -12.94 -10.19
N TRP A 383 1.88 -11.88 -10.46
CA TRP A 383 2.26 -11.48 -11.80
C TRP A 383 3.18 -12.50 -12.47
N ALA A 384 4.20 -12.97 -11.76
CA ALA A 384 5.12 -13.98 -12.29
C ALA A 384 4.37 -15.28 -12.59
N GLY A 385 3.45 -15.68 -11.70
CA GLY A 385 2.57 -16.82 -11.92
C GLY A 385 1.64 -16.65 -13.13
N PHE A 386 1.08 -15.46 -13.35
CA PHE A 386 0.22 -15.17 -14.51
C PHE A 386 1.01 -15.25 -15.83
N ARG A 387 2.18 -14.61 -15.89
CA ARG A 387 3.05 -14.65 -17.08
C ARG A 387 3.53 -16.05 -17.39
N LEU A 388 3.95 -16.78 -16.36
CA LEU A 388 4.37 -18.17 -16.47
C LEU A 388 3.26 -19.03 -17.07
N ARG A 389 2.03 -18.92 -16.54
CA ARG A 389 0.89 -19.67 -17.07
C ARG A 389 0.61 -19.36 -18.54
N ARG A 390 0.58 -18.08 -18.92
CA ARG A 390 0.34 -17.66 -20.30
C ARG A 390 1.43 -18.14 -21.27
N LEU A 391 2.69 -18.10 -20.83
CA LEU A 391 3.83 -18.59 -21.60
C LEU A 391 3.69 -20.09 -21.85
N ILE A 392 3.34 -20.85 -20.82
CA ILE A 392 3.14 -22.30 -20.90
C ILE A 392 1.94 -22.66 -21.77
N GLU A 393 0.80 -21.97 -21.63
CA GLU A 393 -0.37 -22.17 -22.48
C GLU A 393 -0.05 -21.93 -23.97
N GLY A 394 0.90 -21.03 -24.27
CA GLY A 394 1.39 -20.77 -25.63
C GLY A 394 2.37 -21.81 -26.19
N MET A 395 2.86 -22.75 -25.38
CA MET A 395 3.86 -23.76 -25.81
C MET A 395 3.27 -24.93 -26.62
N GLY A 396 1.96 -24.99 -26.84
CA GLY A 396 1.29 -26.08 -27.56
C GLY A 396 1.33 -27.43 -26.80
N ASP A 397 1.30 -28.55 -27.52
CA ASP A 397 1.36 -29.89 -26.90
C ASP A 397 2.69 -30.12 -26.18
N LEU A 398 2.62 -30.61 -24.94
CA LEU A 398 3.77 -30.87 -24.05
C LEU A 398 4.37 -32.26 -24.28
N ASN A 399 4.42 -32.72 -25.52
CA ASN A 399 5.03 -34.00 -25.82
C ASN A 399 6.48 -33.99 -25.36
N ASN A 400 6.91 -35.08 -24.71
CA ASN A 400 8.27 -35.24 -24.18
C ASN A 400 8.63 -34.20 -23.09
N ALA A 401 7.71 -33.95 -22.15
CA ALA A 401 7.96 -33.08 -21.00
C ALA A 401 8.44 -33.88 -19.77
N LEU A 402 9.53 -33.44 -19.17
CA LEU A 402 10.09 -33.92 -17.91
C LEU A 402 9.83 -32.90 -16.81
N VAL A 403 9.21 -33.32 -15.72
CA VAL A 403 8.99 -32.48 -14.53
C VAL A 403 9.94 -32.93 -13.42
N ILE A 404 10.79 -32.04 -12.96
CA ILE A 404 11.71 -32.28 -11.85
C ILE A 404 11.10 -31.72 -10.57
N ILE A 405 10.86 -32.57 -9.56
CA ILE A 405 10.38 -32.18 -8.23
C ILE A 405 11.40 -32.64 -7.19
N GLY A 406 11.94 -31.72 -6.41
CA GLY A 406 12.90 -32.04 -5.36
C GLY A 406 13.87 -30.90 -5.10
N ASN A 407 14.90 -31.19 -4.32
CA ASN A 407 16.01 -30.26 -4.13
C ASN A 407 16.94 -30.33 -5.35
N TYR A 408 16.98 -29.26 -6.12
CA TYR A 408 17.92 -29.05 -7.21
C TYR A 408 18.68 -27.74 -6.98
N ASP A 409 19.90 -27.65 -7.49
CA ASP A 409 20.69 -26.42 -7.40
C ASP A 409 20.03 -25.31 -8.23
N GLU A 410 19.81 -24.13 -7.66
CA GLU A 410 19.30 -22.96 -8.37
C GLU A 410 20.46 -21.99 -8.70
N PRO A 411 20.58 -21.48 -9.94
CA PRO A 411 19.74 -21.78 -11.10
C PRO A 411 20.09 -23.12 -11.78
N PHE A 412 19.09 -23.99 -11.96
CA PHE A 412 19.29 -25.37 -12.43
C PHE A 412 19.86 -25.44 -13.85
N ILE A 413 19.54 -24.46 -14.71
CA ILE A 413 20.04 -24.39 -16.09
C ILE A 413 21.58 -24.37 -16.19
N ARG A 414 22.28 -23.98 -15.12
CA ARG A 414 23.75 -23.95 -15.08
C ARG A 414 24.39 -25.30 -14.68
N THR A 415 23.59 -26.30 -14.36
CA THR A 415 24.09 -27.63 -13.99
C THR A 415 24.47 -28.46 -15.22
N GLN A 416 25.40 -29.40 -15.06
CA GLN A 416 25.73 -30.35 -16.14
C GLN A 416 24.50 -31.18 -16.56
N VAL A 417 23.68 -31.55 -15.58
CA VAL A 417 22.44 -32.32 -15.77
C VAL A 417 21.46 -31.59 -16.68
N ALA A 418 21.29 -30.28 -16.50
CA ALA A 418 20.49 -29.45 -17.39
C ALA A 418 21.00 -29.48 -18.84
N GLY A 419 22.32 -29.37 -19.04
CA GLY A 419 22.93 -29.43 -20.37
C GLY A 419 22.71 -30.76 -21.09
N GLU A 420 22.73 -31.89 -20.37
CA GLU A 420 22.43 -33.21 -20.92
C GLU A 420 20.95 -33.33 -21.33
N LEU A 421 20.03 -32.87 -20.48
CA LEU A 421 18.58 -32.90 -20.78
C LEU A 421 18.20 -32.03 -21.99
N ILE A 422 18.78 -30.84 -22.11
CA ILE A 422 18.55 -29.94 -23.26
C ILE A 422 19.02 -30.60 -24.56
N ARG A 423 20.16 -31.29 -24.57
CA ARG A 423 20.67 -32.01 -25.75
C ARG A 423 19.78 -33.17 -26.19
N LEU A 424 19.01 -33.77 -25.26
CA LEU A 424 18.06 -34.84 -25.57
C LEU A 424 16.76 -34.32 -26.20
N GLY A 425 16.56 -33.00 -26.30
CA GLY A 425 15.35 -32.42 -26.88
C GLY A 425 14.10 -32.57 -26.01
N VAL A 426 14.28 -32.86 -24.72
CA VAL A 426 13.20 -33.00 -23.73
C VAL A 426 12.84 -31.61 -23.20
N ARG A 427 11.54 -31.31 -23.05
CA ARG A 427 11.09 -30.08 -22.39
C ARG A 427 11.19 -30.26 -20.88
N VAL A 428 11.93 -29.43 -20.18
CA VAL A 428 12.14 -29.59 -18.73
C VAL A 428 11.38 -28.52 -17.95
N PHE A 429 10.57 -28.97 -17.00
CA PHE A 429 9.88 -28.13 -16.03
C PHE A 429 10.41 -28.43 -14.63
N LEU A 430 10.70 -27.39 -13.86
CA LEU A 430 11.10 -27.46 -12.47
C LEU A 430 9.90 -27.13 -11.59
N TYR A 431 9.64 -27.94 -10.57
CA TYR A 431 8.66 -27.58 -9.56
C TYR A 431 9.26 -26.56 -8.58
N HIS A 432 8.79 -25.33 -8.69
CA HIS A 432 9.06 -24.24 -7.77
C HIS A 432 7.92 -24.09 -6.75
N GLY A 433 8.23 -24.17 -5.45
CA GLY A 433 7.22 -24.15 -4.38
C GLY A 433 6.31 -22.90 -4.33
N VAL A 434 6.74 -21.80 -4.95
CA VAL A 434 5.99 -20.53 -5.05
C VAL A 434 5.21 -20.42 -6.37
N TYR A 435 5.83 -20.81 -7.50
CA TYR A 435 5.34 -20.50 -8.85
C TYR A 435 4.70 -21.71 -9.55
N GLY A 436 4.82 -22.90 -8.96
CA GLY A 436 4.42 -24.14 -9.61
C GLY A 436 5.48 -24.57 -10.62
N LEU A 437 5.07 -24.91 -11.84
CA LEU A 437 5.96 -25.48 -12.84
C LEU A 437 6.65 -24.39 -13.67
N VAL A 438 7.96 -24.28 -13.54
CA VAL A 438 8.81 -23.28 -14.21
C VAL A 438 9.64 -23.97 -15.30
N PRO A 439 9.51 -23.59 -16.59
CA PRO A 439 10.40 -24.04 -17.65
C PRO A 439 11.86 -23.78 -17.29
N ILE A 440 12.76 -24.69 -17.65
CA ILE A 440 14.19 -24.59 -17.32
C ILE A 440 14.81 -23.29 -17.85
N GLU A 441 14.31 -22.78 -18.99
CA GLU A 441 14.75 -21.55 -19.64
C GLU A 441 14.46 -20.29 -18.81
N LEU A 442 13.56 -20.38 -17.83
CA LEU A 442 13.24 -19.31 -16.89
C LEU A 442 13.87 -19.51 -15.52
N SER A 443 14.63 -20.60 -15.32
CA SER A 443 15.15 -20.96 -13.99
C SER A 443 16.25 -20.03 -13.47
N ASP A 444 16.79 -19.12 -14.29
CA ASP A 444 17.73 -18.07 -13.91
C ASP A 444 17.17 -16.64 -14.12
N VAL A 445 15.87 -16.52 -14.41
CA VAL A 445 15.17 -15.26 -14.69
C VAL A 445 14.43 -14.79 -13.43
N TYR A 446 14.42 -13.47 -13.18
CA TYR A 446 13.62 -12.90 -12.11
C TYR A 446 12.10 -13.08 -12.34
N PRO A 447 11.32 -13.46 -11.32
CA PRO A 447 11.74 -13.70 -9.92
C PRO A 447 12.10 -15.15 -9.57
N PHE A 448 12.11 -16.07 -10.52
CA PHE A 448 12.20 -17.51 -10.26
C PHE A 448 13.49 -17.93 -9.53
N SER A 449 14.66 -17.41 -9.94
CA SER A 449 15.94 -17.69 -9.24
C SER A 449 16.24 -16.77 -8.06
N GLN A 450 15.57 -15.61 -7.97
CA GLN A 450 15.79 -14.60 -6.95
C GLN A 450 14.72 -14.67 -5.86
N THR A 451 14.17 -15.87 -5.61
CA THR A 451 13.15 -16.10 -4.58
C THR A 451 13.68 -17.05 -3.51
N THR A 452 13.92 -16.52 -2.31
CA THR A 452 14.14 -17.32 -1.10
C THR A 452 12.80 -17.66 -0.48
N ARG A 453 12.64 -18.92 -0.07
CA ARG A 453 11.37 -19.43 0.47
C ARG A 453 11.61 -20.33 1.66
N VAL A 454 10.72 -20.28 2.65
CA VAL A 454 10.60 -21.38 3.61
C VAL A 454 9.96 -22.59 2.93
N ASN A 455 9.98 -23.75 3.60
CA ASN A 455 9.25 -24.93 3.12
C ASN A 455 7.74 -24.68 3.12
N LEU A 456 7.21 -24.25 1.96
CA LEU A 456 5.78 -24.10 1.73
C LEU A 456 5.15 -25.49 1.51
N ARG A 457 3.88 -25.62 1.91
CA ARG A 457 3.12 -26.85 1.63
C ARG A 457 3.03 -27.07 0.13
N LEU A 458 3.36 -28.28 -0.33
CA LEU A 458 3.19 -28.69 -1.72
C LEU A 458 1.73 -28.52 -2.13
N ARG A 459 1.44 -27.49 -2.93
CA ARG A 459 0.13 -27.29 -3.52
C ARG A 459 -0.07 -28.28 -4.66
N ARG A 460 -1.28 -28.81 -4.82
CA ARG A 460 -1.67 -29.48 -6.06
C ARG A 460 -1.54 -28.47 -7.19
N VAL A 461 -0.57 -28.68 -8.07
CA VAL A 461 -0.38 -27.85 -9.26
C VAL A 461 -0.79 -28.68 -10.45
N SER A 462 -1.77 -28.19 -11.20
CA SER A 462 -2.08 -28.72 -12.51
C SER A 462 -1.67 -27.73 -13.59
N LEU A 463 -1.15 -28.26 -14.69
CA LEU A 463 -0.75 -27.50 -15.86
C LEU A 463 -1.34 -28.18 -17.08
N LYS A 464 -2.15 -27.44 -17.83
CA LYS A 464 -2.73 -27.89 -19.09
C LYS A 464 -2.07 -27.11 -20.21
N ALA A 465 -1.51 -27.80 -21.22
CA ALA A 465 -1.15 -27.15 -22.48
C ALA A 465 -1.44 -28.12 -23.63
N GLY A 466 -2.19 -27.62 -24.62
CA GLY A 466 -2.81 -28.46 -25.65
C GLY A 466 -3.74 -29.52 -25.03
N ASN A 467 -3.55 -30.77 -25.43
CA ASN A 467 -4.29 -31.93 -24.90
C ASN A 467 -3.66 -32.55 -23.64
N ALA A 468 -2.47 -32.11 -23.24
CA ALA A 468 -1.76 -32.63 -22.08
C ALA A 468 -2.20 -31.98 -20.76
N LEU A 469 -2.35 -32.78 -19.71
CA LEU A 469 -2.59 -32.32 -18.33
C LEU A 469 -1.53 -32.92 -17.39
N ILE A 470 -0.67 -32.06 -16.87
CA ILE A 470 0.31 -32.39 -15.84
C ILE A 470 -0.33 -32.14 -14.47
N ILE A 471 -0.28 -33.10 -13.55
CA ILE A 471 -0.72 -32.91 -12.16
C ILE A 471 0.41 -33.31 -11.21
N VAL A 472 0.85 -32.34 -10.41
CA VAL A 472 1.78 -32.54 -9.30
C VAL A 472 1.00 -32.48 -7.99
N GLU A 473 0.92 -33.60 -7.28
CA GLU A 473 0.35 -33.70 -5.94
C GLU A 473 1.45 -34.00 -4.92
N GLY A 474 1.42 -33.28 -3.79
CA GLY A 474 2.40 -33.42 -2.74
C GLY A 474 2.21 -34.67 -1.92
N ARG A 475 2.98 -35.73 -2.22
CA ARG A 475 3.12 -36.88 -1.31
C ARG A 475 4.57 -37.27 -1.01
N TYR A 476 5.57 -36.71 -1.69
CA TYR A 476 6.96 -37.15 -1.54
C TYR A 476 7.98 -36.02 -1.72
N ARG A 477 9.07 -36.10 -0.95
CA ARG A 477 10.32 -35.37 -1.17
C ARG A 477 11.12 -36.21 -2.17
N ASP A 478 11.61 -35.59 -3.25
CA ASP A 478 12.50 -36.18 -4.27
C ASP A 478 11.84 -37.12 -5.30
N ILE A 479 11.02 -36.58 -6.21
CA ILE A 479 10.44 -37.36 -7.33
C ILE A 479 10.50 -36.57 -8.63
N VAL A 480 11.30 -37.01 -9.60
CA VAL A 480 11.17 -36.55 -10.99
C VAL A 480 9.97 -37.27 -11.62
N LYS A 481 9.00 -36.52 -12.15
CA LYS A 481 7.84 -37.02 -12.91
C LYS A 481 8.05 -36.80 -14.42
N TYR A 482 8.29 -37.84 -15.20
CA TYR A 482 8.29 -37.76 -16.67
C TYR A 482 6.87 -37.94 -17.20
N ILE A 483 6.43 -37.11 -18.15
CA ILE A 483 5.07 -37.16 -18.69
C ILE A 483 5.13 -37.32 -20.22
N ARG A 484 4.73 -38.50 -20.71
CA ARG A 484 4.56 -38.78 -22.14
C ARG A 484 3.07 -38.80 -22.46
N CYS A 485 2.59 -37.93 -23.34
CA CYS A 485 1.19 -37.89 -23.75
C CYS A 485 1.08 -38.31 -25.23
N GLU A 486 0.79 -39.58 -25.47
CA GLU A 486 0.29 -40.10 -26.75
C GLU A 486 -1.08 -40.72 -26.45
N GLY A 487 -2.15 -39.91 -26.42
CA GLY A 487 -3.50 -40.35 -26.05
C GLY A 487 -3.74 -40.46 -24.54
N GLU A 488 -2.91 -41.22 -23.81
CA GLU A 488 -2.92 -41.31 -22.34
C GLU A 488 -1.56 -40.87 -21.75
N CYS A 489 -1.58 -39.96 -20.76
CA CYS A 489 -0.36 -39.42 -20.18
C CYS A 489 0.27 -40.40 -19.17
N THR A 490 1.45 -40.94 -19.46
CA THR A 490 2.18 -41.84 -18.54
C THR A 490 3.13 -41.03 -17.65
N VAL A 491 3.02 -41.18 -16.32
CA VAL A 491 3.90 -40.55 -15.32
C VAL A 491 4.99 -41.52 -14.88
N LEU A 492 6.27 -41.24 -15.16
CA LEU A 492 7.40 -42.06 -14.68
C LEU A 492 8.11 -41.38 -13.51
N TYR A 493 8.51 -42.18 -12.54
CA TYR A 493 9.17 -41.74 -11.30
C TYR A 493 10.68 -41.98 -11.43
N VAL A 494 11.50 -40.95 -11.22
CA VAL A 494 12.97 -41.11 -11.08
C VAL A 494 13.39 -40.68 -9.67
N ASP A 495 14.05 -41.60 -8.96
CA ASP A 495 14.43 -41.45 -7.55
C ASP A 495 15.57 -40.43 -7.32
N SER A 496 16.40 -40.15 -8.34
CA SER A 496 17.51 -39.21 -8.19
C SER A 496 18.06 -38.67 -9.51
N LEU A 497 18.36 -37.36 -9.55
CA LEU A 497 19.11 -36.72 -10.64
C LEU A 497 20.59 -37.17 -10.72
N LYS A 498 21.13 -37.80 -9.67
CA LYS A 498 22.55 -38.20 -9.59
C LYS A 498 22.96 -39.25 -10.63
N ASN A 499 22.00 -39.93 -11.27
CA ASN A 499 22.26 -41.03 -12.19
C ASN A 499 21.74 -40.76 -13.61
N ILE A 500 21.62 -39.49 -14.03
CA ILE A 500 20.94 -39.16 -15.29
C ILE A 500 21.56 -39.82 -16.54
N LYS A 501 22.87 -40.11 -16.54
CA LYS A 501 23.54 -40.91 -17.59
C LYS A 501 23.06 -42.36 -17.65
N ALA A 502 22.72 -42.98 -16.51
CA ALA A 502 22.10 -44.30 -16.49
C ALA A 502 20.67 -44.25 -17.06
N TYR A 503 19.99 -43.12 -16.88
CA TYR A 503 18.66 -42.88 -17.43
C TYR A 503 18.68 -42.32 -18.85
N GLU A 504 19.83 -41.92 -19.42
CA GLU A 504 19.90 -41.38 -20.78
C GLU A 504 19.37 -42.38 -21.80
N ARG A 505 19.72 -43.66 -21.64
CA ARG A 505 19.25 -44.75 -22.50
C ARG A 505 17.74 -44.95 -22.38
N TYR A 506 17.20 -44.78 -21.17
CA TYR A 506 15.77 -44.88 -20.86
C TYR A 506 14.97 -43.67 -21.36
N ILE A 507 15.50 -42.46 -21.19
CA ILE A 507 14.90 -41.24 -21.74
C ILE A 507 14.91 -41.31 -23.27
N ARG A 508 16.02 -41.76 -23.88
CA ARG A 508 16.09 -41.99 -25.33
C ARG A 508 15.08 -43.05 -25.81
N SER A 509 14.94 -44.18 -25.11
CA SER A 509 13.96 -45.22 -25.47
C SER A 509 12.52 -44.68 -25.42
N LEU A 510 12.19 -43.89 -24.39
CA LEU A 510 10.91 -43.19 -24.26
C LEU A 510 10.65 -42.15 -25.35
N LEU A 511 11.67 -41.42 -25.80
CA LEU A 511 11.57 -40.44 -26.88
C LEU A 511 11.39 -41.10 -28.26
N THR A 512 11.99 -42.27 -28.47
CA THR A 512 11.95 -42.99 -29.77
C THR A 512 10.80 -43.98 -29.90
N GLY A 513 10.03 -44.23 -28.84
CA GLY A 513 8.93 -45.20 -28.84
C GLY A 513 9.36 -46.67 -28.96
N ASN A 514 10.66 -46.96 -28.86
CA ASN A 514 11.20 -48.31 -28.91
C ASN A 514 11.64 -48.70 -27.49
N PRO A 515 11.17 -49.84 -26.93
CA PRO A 515 11.39 -50.23 -25.53
C PRO A 515 12.87 -50.35 -25.16
#